data_AF-A0A2V5W469-F1
#
_entry.id   AF-A0A2V5W469-F1
#
_cell.length_a   1.000
_cell.length_b   1.000
_cell.length_c   1.000
_cell.angle_alpha   90.00
_cell.angle_beta   90.00
_cell.angle_gamma   90.00
#
_symmetry.space_group_name_H-M   'P 1'
#
loop_
_entity.id
_entity.type
_entity.pdbx_description
1 polymer ?
#
loop_
_entity_poly.entity_id
_entity_poly.type
_entity_poly.pdbx_seq_one_letter_code
_entity_poly.pdbx_strand_id
1 'polypeptide(L)'
;MRGRVLLWISLSLNLAMAAVWVYFPRVGTDSYDALAVMPPTANPGKVYKTNVVVRRQNFTWNEIESRDYPAYIANLRAIGCPEATIRDIIVAEVNQLFARRRATEVVTAEQQWWRSEPNPDVTQAASDKLNSLEEERRALLTTLLGPQWESSYYPYPEHPNTLPLDGPALGSLPPETKQAVRDIEGRAAERRQAYLDAVQKGGKQPDPVELARLRQQTRAELGEVLNPEQLEEYLLRYSGSATALRSELHGINLTPDQFRALFRQTDALDQQLHLLAGATDAASLAQRREWEKQRSDALQQALGPDVYKQYSLLQDPLYRDVQAAAEQSGAPADKILPLYEINRATEQEKQTVRNDATLTAEQKAQKLETVQTAQQNALRNLLGEEMYQRFLQQNTKP
;
A
#
# COMPACT_ATOMS: atom_id res chain seq x y z
N MET A 1 36.20 14.86 30.07
CA MET A 1 37.26 15.40 29.18
C MET A 1 36.96 15.25 27.68
N ARG A 2 36.07 14.36 27.23
CA ARG A 2 35.84 14.08 25.79
C ARG A 2 35.01 15.12 25.02
N GLY A 3 34.09 15.84 25.65
CA GLY A 3 33.24 16.84 24.98
C GLY A 3 33.98 18.12 24.54
N ARG A 4 35.00 18.54 25.30
CA ARG A 4 35.84 19.70 24.94
C ARG A 4 36.70 19.42 23.71
N VAL A 5 37.17 18.18 23.55
CA VAL A 5 37.98 17.77 22.39
C VAL A 5 37.14 17.78 21.11
N LEU A 6 35.89 17.31 21.17
CA LEU A 6 34.97 17.33 20.02
C LEU A 6 34.60 18.76 19.58
N LEU A 7 34.45 19.69 20.53
CA LEU A 7 34.21 21.10 20.23
C LEU A 7 35.40 21.76 19.53
N TRP A 8 36.63 21.48 19.97
CA TRP A 8 37.84 22.00 19.32
C TRP A 8 38.07 21.42 17.92
N ILE A 9 37.73 20.14 17.72
CA ILE A 9 37.78 19.51 16.39
C ILE A 9 36.74 20.14 15.45
N SER A 10 35.51 20.35 15.91
CA SER A 10 34.48 21.03 15.12
C SER A 10 34.88 22.46 14.75
N LEU A 11 35.44 23.21 15.71
CA LEU A 11 35.84 24.59 15.48
C LEU A 11 36.99 24.71 14.47
N SER A 12 37.99 23.81 14.57
CA SER A 12 39.11 23.76 13.63
C SER A 12 38.69 23.31 12.23
N LEU A 13 37.74 22.38 12.12
CA LEU A 13 37.20 21.94 10.83
C LEU A 13 36.42 23.07 10.12
N ASN A 14 35.61 23.83 10.87
CA ASN A 14 34.87 24.96 10.31
C ASN A 14 35.79 26.11 9.88
N LEU A 15 36.86 26.39 10.64
CA LEU A 15 37.87 27.38 10.26
C LEU A 15 38.65 26.95 9.00
N ALA A 16 38.98 25.66 8.87
CA ALA A 16 39.61 25.13 7.67
C ALA A 16 38.68 25.26 6.45
N MET A 17 37.39 24.99 6.62
CA MET A 17 36.38 25.15 5.55
C MET A 17 36.22 26.61 5.11
N ALA A 18 36.24 27.55 6.05
CA ALA A 18 36.19 28.98 5.75
C ALA A 18 37.46 29.45 5.02
N ALA A 19 38.64 28.96 5.42
CA ALA A 19 39.90 29.27 4.74
C ALA A 19 39.92 28.71 3.31
N VAL A 20 39.41 27.50 3.11
CA VAL A 20 39.23 26.87 1.78
C VAL A 20 38.28 27.72 0.92
N TRP A 21 37.18 28.22 1.46
CA TRP A 21 36.24 29.07 0.70
C TRP A 21 36.83 30.42 0.27
N VAL A 22 37.77 30.97 1.04
CA VAL A 22 38.45 32.24 0.72
C VAL A 22 39.61 32.03 -0.27
N TYR A 23 40.27 30.87 -0.23
CA TYR A 23 41.44 30.57 -1.07
C TYR A 23 41.15 29.79 -2.36
N PHE A 24 39.97 29.16 -2.49
CA PHE A 24 39.57 28.60 -3.77
C PHE A 24 39.18 29.75 -4.71
N PRO A 25 39.88 29.91 -5.85
CA PRO A 25 39.48 30.92 -6.83
C PRO A 25 38.06 30.59 -7.26
N ARG A 26 37.16 31.58 -7.14
CA ARG A 26 35.85 31.52 -7.78
C ARG A 26 36.13 31.25 -9.24
N VAL A 27 35.78 30.06 -9.72
CA VAL A 27 35.71 29.78 -11.15
C VAL A 27 34.75 30.83 -11.68
N GLY A 28 35.32 31.83 -12.35
CA GLY A 28 34.53 32.80 -13.09
C GLY A 28 33.66 31.98 -14.02
N THR A 29 32.36 32.23 -13.99
CA THR A 29 31.47 31.81 -15.06
C THR A 29 32.15 32.23 -16.36
N ASP A 30 32.60 31.24 -17.13
CA ASP A 30 33.18 31.45 -18.45
C ASP A 30 32.23 32.38 -19.20
N SER A 31 32.70 33.60 -19.41
CA SER A 31 32.09 34.47 -20.40
C SER A 31 32.29 33.72 -21.69
N TYR A 32 31.19 33.21 -22.27
CA TYR A 32 31.20 32.70 -23.62
C TYR A 32 32.01 33.66 -24.48
N ASP A 33 33.13 33.17 -25.02
CA ASP A 33 33.89 33.83 -26.05
C ASP A 33 32.88 34.15 -27.15
N ALA A 34 32.41 35.38 -27.16
CA ALA A 34 31.75 35.94 -28.32
C ALA A 34 32.83 35.86 -29.40
N LEU A 35 32.67 34.88 -30.30
CA LEU A 35 33.44 34.77 -31.53
C LEU A 35 33.68 36.19 -32.02
N ALA A 36 34.94 36.62 -32.00
CA ALA A 36 35.33 37.94 -32.46
C ALA A 36 34.97 38.02 -33.95
N VAL A 37 33.74 38.46 -34.23
CA VAL A 37 33.34 38.93 -35.54
C VAL A 37 34.19 40.16 -35.76
N MET A 38 35.24 40.01 -36.57
CA MET A 38 35.99 41.14 -37.08
C MET A 38 34.99 42.15 -37.64
N PRO A 39 35.00 43.41 -37.19
CA PRO A 39 34.17 44.42 -37.83
C PRO A 39 34.63 44.53 -39.29
N PRO A 40 33.72 44.61 -40.27
CA PRO A 40 34.13 44.96 -41.63
C PRO A 40 34.81 46.33 -41.57
N THR A 41 35.92 46.46 -42.28
CA THR A 41 36.62 47.74 -42.46
C THR A 41 35.64 48.78 -43.01
N ALA A 42 35.17 49.67 -42.13
CA ALA A 42 34.23 50.70 -42.49
C ALA A 42 34.96 51.80 -43.28
N ASN A 43 34.58 51.99 -44.54
CA ASN A 43 34.84 53.21 -45.28
C ASN A 43 34.29 54.41 -44.48
N PRO A 44 35.09 55.43 -44.13
CA PRO A 44 34.65 56.56 -43.32
C PRO A 44 33.83 57.57 -44.16
N GLY A 45 32.65 57.17 -44.63
CA GLY A 45 31.83 58.01 -45.52
C GLY A 45 30.33 57.77 -45.55
N LYS A 46 29.77 56.80 -44.80
CA LYS A 46 28.31 56.64 -44.69
C LYS A 46 27.89 56.32 -43.26
N VAL A 47 27.24 57.30 -42.63
CA VAL A 47 26.53 57.11 -41.36
C VAL A 47 25.22 56.39 -41.66
N TYR A 48 25.16 55.09 -41.38
CA TYR A 48 23.90 54.36 -41.36
C TYR A 48 23.24 54.60 -39.98
N LYS A 49 22.21 55.45 -39.93
CA LYS A 49 21.32 55.53 -38.78
C LYS A 49 20.39 54.33 -38.81
N THR A 50 20.78 53.21 -38.20
CA THR A 50 19.84 52.12 -37.92
C THR A 50 19.02 52.48 -36.69
N ASN A 51 17.76 52.88 -36.90
CA ASN A 51 16.77 52.92 -35.83
C ASN A 51 16.50 51.47 -35.39
N VAL A 52 17.15 51.02 -34.31
CA VAL A 52 16.77 49.77 -33.64
C VAL A 52 15.52 50.05 -32.81
N VAL A 53 14.36 49.76 -33.40
CA VAL A 53 13.10 49.75 -32.65
C VAL A 53 13.01 48.42 -31.91
N VAL A 54 13.38 48.39 -30.64
CA VAL A 54 13.13 47.23 -29.76
C VAL A 54 11.63 47.21 -29.44
N ARG A 55 10.84 46.52 -30.26
CA ARG A 55 9.47 46.16 -29.88
C ARG A 55 9.55 45.06 -28.83
N ARG A 56 9.43 45.41 -27.56
CA ARG A 56 9.08 44.44 -26.52
C ARG A 56 7.62 44.07 -26.74
N GLN A 57 7.35 43.06 -27.56
CA GLN A 57 6.05 42.40 -27.48
C GLN A 57 5.99 41.78 -26.09
N ASN A 58 5.07 42.26 -25.26
CA ASN A 58 4.85 41.72 -23.94
C ASN A 58 4.22 40.34 -24.12
N PHE A 59 5.05 39.30 -24.14
CA PHE A 59 4.60 37.92 -24.16
C PHE A 59 3.80 37.64 -22.88
N THR A 60 2.56 37.15 -23.03
CA THR A 60 1.78 36.64 -21.91
C THR A 60 1.30 35.22 -22.20
N TRP A 61 1.45 34.31 -21.23
CA TRP A 61 1.07 32.90 -21.41
C TRP A 61 -0.41 32.71 -21.74
N ASN A 62 -1.27 33.61 -21.26
CA ASN A 62 -2.71 33.62 -21.56
C ASN A 62 -3.04 33.80 -23.05
N GLU A 63 -2.11 34.32 -23.86
CA GLU A 63 -2.30 34.46 -25.32
C GLU A 63 -2.10 33.13 -26.06
N ILE A 64 -1.47 32.15 -25.41
CA ILE A 64 -1.09 30.88 -26.03
C ILE A 64 -1.92 29.74 -25.43
N GLU A 65 -2.04 29.69 -24.11
CA GLU A 65 -2.80 28.67 -23.39
C GLU A 65 -4.28 28.73 -23.77
N SER A 66 -4.81 27.61 -24.24
CA SER A 66 -6.22 27.45 -24.57
C SER A 66 -6.73 26.14 -24.00
N ARG A 67 -7.99 26.14 -23.53
CA ARG A 67 -8.69 24.92 -23.13
C ARG A 67 -9.00 23.99 -24.30
N ASP A 68 -8.96 24.54 -25.52
CA ASP A 68 -9.11 23.78 -26.75
C ASP A 68 -7.72 23.36 -27.26
N TYR A 69 -7.39 22.07 -27.16
CA TYR A 69 -6.07 21.55 -27.51
C TYR A 69 -5.63 21.85 -28.95
N PRO A 70 -6.48 21.72 -30.00
CA PRO A 70 -6.16 22.17 -31.35
C PRO A 70 -5.74 23.64 -31.43
N ALA A 71 -6.48 24.55 -30.78
CA ALA A 71 -6.13 25.96 -30.74
C ALA A 71 -4.82 26.20 -29.97
N TYR A 72 -4.61 25.50 -28.85
CA TYR A 72 -3.38 25.60 -28.06
C TYR A 72 -2.15 25.16 -28.88
N ILE A 73 -2.25 24.03 -29.59
CA ILE A 73 -1.21 23.53 -30.49
C ILE A 73 -0.93 24.55 -31.61
N ALA A 74 -1.97 25.12 -32.22
CA ALA A 74 -1.81 26.13 -33.26
C ALA A 74 -1.09 27.38 -32.74
N ASN A 75 -1.43 27.84 -31.53
CA ASN A 75 -0.77 28.97 -30.87
C ASN A 75 0.71 28.68 -30.59
N LEU A 76 1.03 27.48 -30.09
CA LEU A 76 2.42 27.05 -29.84
C LEU A 76 3.23 26.98 -31.15
N ARG A 77 2.63 26.48 -32.24
CA ARG A 77 3.30 26.50 -33.56
C ARG A 77 3.49 27.93 -34.08
N ALA A 78 2.52 28.82 -33.87
CA ALA A 78 2.58 30.21 -34.35
C ALA A 78 3.74 31.00 -33.74
N ILE A 79 4.15 30.67 -32.51
CA ILE A 79 5.32 31.28 -31.86
C ILE A 79 6.65 30.58 -32.18
N GLY A 80 6.64 29.56 -33.04
CA GLY A 80 7.83 28.82 -33.46
C GLY A 80 8.30 27.76 -32.46
N CYS A 81 7.41 27.25 -31.60
CA CYS A 81 7.76 26.16 -30.68
C CYS A 81 8.12 24.88 -31.47
N PRO A 82 9.23 24.19 -31.14
CA PRO A 82 9.57 22.91 -31.78
C PRO A 82 8.49 21.85 -31.57
N GLU A 83 8.18 21.05 -32.61
CA GLU A 83 7.10 20.05 -32.55
C GLU A 83 7.31 19.01 -31.44
N ALA A 84 8.56 18.69 -31.10
CA ALA A 84 8.88 17.83 -29.95
C ALA A 84 8.42 18.45 -28.62
N THR A 85 8.65 19.75 -28.43
CA THR A 85 8.23 20.48 -27.22
C THR A 85 6.71 20.65 -27.16
N ILE A 86 6.06 20.86 -28.30
CA ILE A 86 4.59 20.88 -28.38
C ILE A 86 4.02 19.53 -27.94
N ARG A 87 4.60 18.44 -28.43
CA ARG A 87 4.25 17.08 -28.00
C ARG A 87 4.41 16.93 -26.48
N ASP A 88 5.51 17.42 -25.91
CA ASP A 88 5.79 17.31 -24.46
C ASP A 88 4.71 17.99 -23.63
N ILE A 89 4.36 19.23 -23.99
CA ILE A 89 3.36 20.02 -23.31
C ILE A 89 1.99 19.34 -23.38
N ILE A 90 1.57 18.90 -24.57
CA ILE A 90 0.24 18.31 -24.76
C ILE A 90 0.11 16.94 -24.09
N VAL A 91 1.14 16.09 -24.17
CA VAL A 91 1.15 14.80 -23.47
C VAL A 91 1.04 15.01 -21.96
N ALA A 92 1.79 15.95 -21.39
CA ALA A 92 1.73 16.26 -19.96
C ALA A 92 0.34 16.76 -19.54
N GLU A 93 -0.26 17.70 -20.29
CA GLU A 93 -1.59 18.25 -20.02
C GLU A 93 -2.69 17.19 -20.07
N VAL A 94 -2.72 16.35 -21.12
CA VAL A 94 -3.71 15.28 -21.24
C VAL A 94 -3.51 14.24 -20.14
N ASN A 95 -2.27 13.88 -19.80
CA ASN A 95 -2.00 12.98 -18.68
C ASN A 95 -2.52 13.57 -17.36
N GLN A 96 -2.37 14.87 -17.12
CA GLN A 96 -2.89 15.53 -15.93
C GLN A 96 -4.43 15.54 -15.90
N LEU A 97 -5.08 15.79 -17.04
CA LEU A 97 -6.54 15.71 -17.17
C LEU A 97 -7.05 14.32 -16.80
N PHE A 98 -6.48 13.28 -17.41
CA PHE A 98 -6.91 11.90 -17.15
C PHE A 98 -6.50 11.41 -15.75
N ALA A 99 -5.41 11.92 -15.16
CA ALA A 99 -5.10 11.66 -13.76
C ALA A 99 -6.17 12.21 -12.81
N ARG A 100 -6.67 13.44 -13.05
CA ARG A 100 -7.79 14.03 -12.29
C ARG A 100 -9.08 13.24 -12.49
N ARG A 101 -9.39 12.84 -13.74
CA ARG A 101 -10.57 12.03 -14.05
C ARG A 101 -10.53 10.67 -13.35
N ARG A 102 -9.40 9.96 -13.39
CA ARG A 102 -9.24 8.70 -12.64
C ARG A 102 -9.49 8.89 -11.15
N ALA A 103 -8.92 9.94 -10.55
CA ALA A 103 -9.08 10.22 -9.13
C ALA A 103 -10.52 10.60 -8.72
N THR A 104 -11.37 11.02 -9.67
CA THR A 104 -12.74 11.51 -9.39
C THR A 104 -13.83 10.53 -9.86
N GLU A 105 -13.59 9.83 -10.97
CA GLU A 105 -14.58 8.98 -11.64
C GLU A 105 -14.43 7.48 -11.31
N VAL A 106 -13.29 7.05 -10.75
CA VAL A 106 -13.04 5.64 -10.44
C VAL A 106 -13.27 5.39 -8.94
N VAL A 107 -14.26 4.55 -8.64
CA VAL A 107 -14.47 4.00 -7.30
C VAL A 107 -13.59 2.77 -7.18
N THR A 108 -12.41 2.90 -6.56
CA THR A 108 -11.50 1.75 -6.41
C THR A 108 -11.89 0.85 -5.24
N ALA A 109 -11.42 -0.40 -5.30
CA ALA A 109 -11.46 -1.34 -4.18
C ALA A 109 -10.91 -0.76 -2.87
N GLU A 110 -9.95 0.17 -2.96
CA GLU A 110 -9.32 0.84 -1.82
C GLU A 110 -10.29 1.78 -1.08
N GLN A 111 -11.39 2.18 -1.72
CA GLN A 111 -12.47 2.91 -1.05
C GLN A 111 -13.23 2.01 -0.07
N GLN A 112 -13.15 0.68 -0.22
CA GLN A 112 -13.66 -0.29 0.74
C GLN A 112 -12.57 -0.76 1.72
N TRP A 113 -11.74 0.17 2.20
CA TRP A 113 -10.59 -0.09 3.07
C TRP A 113 -10.91 -0.85 4.37
N TRP A 114 -12.17 -1.00 4.75
CA TRP A 114 -12.58 -1.79 5.93
C TRP A 114 -12.83 -3.28 5.62
N ARG A 115 -12.81 -3.69 4.35
CA ARG A 115 -13.04 -5.09 3.94
C ARG A 115 -11.74 -5.81 3.62
N SER A 116 -11.66 -7.07 3.98
CA SER A 116 -10.56 -7.97 3.63
C SER A 116 -10.55 -8.32 2.14
N GLU A 117 -11.75 -8.51 1.58
CA GLU A 117 -11.97 -8.68 0.15
C GLU A 117 -12.87 -7.55 -0.34
N PRO A 118 -12.38 -6.70 -1.26
CA PRO A 118 -13.22 -5.73 -1.94
C PRO A 118 -14.30 -6.47 -2.72
N ASN A 119 -15.50 -5.88 -2.82
CA ASN A 119 -16.57 -6.46 -3.60
C ASN A 119 -16.08 -6.71 -5.05
N PRO A 120 -16.16 -7.95 -5.58
CA PRO A 120 -15.69 -8.26 -6.93
C PRO A 120 -16.34 -7.38 -7.99
N ASP A 121 -17.60 -6.98 -7.82
CA ASP A 121 -18.30 -6.09 -8.75
C ASP A 121 -17.68 -4.68 -8.77
N VAL A 122 -17.25 -4.18 -7.61
CA VAL A 122 -16.60 -2.86 -7.50
C VAL A 122 -15.20 -2.91 -8.08
N THR A 123 -14.45 -3.99 -7.82
CA THR A 123 -13.13 -4.20 -8.41
C THR A 123 -13.20 -4.30 -9.93
N GLN A 124 -14.19 -5.05 -10.46
CA GLN A 124 -14.40 -5.19 -11.89
C GLN A 124 -14.82 -3.87 -12.52
N ALA A 125 -15.79 -3.17 -11.95
CA ALA A 125 -16.23 -1.86 -12.44
C ALA A 125 -15.10 -0.81 -12.42
N ALA A 126 -14.24 -0.84 -11.40
CA ALA A 126 -13.07 0.03 -11.33
C ALA A 126 -12.08 -0.28 -12.46
N SER A 127 -11.80 -1.56 -12.70
CA SER A 127 -10.93 -2.03 -13.78
C SER A 127 -11.47 -1.61 -15.15
N ASP A 128 -12.75 -1.84 -15.42
CA ASP A 128 -13.41 -1.48 -16.67
C ASP A 128 -13.37 0.04 -16.90
N LYS A 129 -13.63 0.82 -15.84
CA LYS A 129 -13.57 2.28 -15.91
C LYS A 129 -12.16 2.79 -16.15
N LEU A 130 -11.14 2.21 -15.50
CA LEU A 130 -9.74 2.56 -15.74
C LEU A 130 -9.33 2.26 -17.19
N ASN A 131 -9.72 1.10 -17.73
CA ASN A 131 -9.47 0.74 -19.13
C ASN A 131 -10.14 1.73 -20.08
N SER A 132 -11.41 2.08 -19.85
CA SER A 132 -12.12 3.07 -20.69
C SER A 132 -11.44 4.44 -20.69
N LEU A 133 -10.97 4.91 -19.52
CA LEU A 133 -10.26 6.19 -19.41
C LEU A 133 -8.90 6.15 -20.12
N GLU A 134 -8.21 5.01 -20.09
CA GLU A 134 -6.95 4.81 -20.80
C GLU A 134 -7.16 4.76 -22.32
N GLU A 135 -8.23 4.11 -22.80
CA GLU A 135 -8.62 4.12 -24.22
C GLU A 135 -8.97 5.53 -24.70
N GLU A 136 -9.80 6.26 -23.95
CA GLU A 136 -10.15 7.66 -24.23
C GLU A 136 -8.90 8.55 -24.29
N ARG A 137 -7.96 8.36 -23.36
CA ARG A 137 -6.68 9.10 -23.31
C ARG A 137 -5.85 8.84 -24.57
N ARG A 138 -5.68 7.57 -24.95
CA ARG A 138 -4.93 7.18 -26.15
C ARG A 138 -5.59 7.69 -27.43
N ALA A 139 -6.92 7.61 -27.52
CA ALA A 139 -7.68 8.13 -28.64
C ALA A 139 -7.51 9.65 -28.78
N LEU A 140 -7.57 10.39 -27.66
CA LEU A 140 -7.37 11.84 -27.66
C LEU A 140 -5.96 12.20 -28.12
N LEU A 141 -4.92 11.57 -27.56
CA LEU A 141 -3.53 11.83 -27.95
C LEU A 141 -3.25 11.45 -29.41
N THR A 142 -3.81 10.33 -29.87
CA THR A 142 -3.72 9.92 -31.28
C THR A 142 -4.37 10.93 -32.21
N THR A 143 -5.50 11.52 -31.81
CA THR A 143 -6.18 12.55 -32.58
C THR A 143 -5.39 13.86 -32.61
N LEU A 144 -4.78 14.25 -31.50
CA LEU A 144 -4.05 15.53 -31.38
C LEU A 144 -2.65 15.51 -32.00
N LEU A 145 -1.93 14.39 -31.88
CA LEU A 145 -0.50 14.28 -32.16
C LEU A 145 -0.17 13.23 -33.23
N GLY A 146 -1.17 12.48 -33.70
CA GLY A 146 -1.02 11.39 -34.67
C GLY A 146 -0.60 10.06 -34.03
N PRO A 147 -0.68 8.94 -34.77
CA PRO A 147 -0.48 7.57 -34.23
C PRO A 147 0.94 7.26 -33.76
N GLN A 148 1.89 8.15 -34.02
CA GLN A 148 3.29 8.02 -33.60
C GLN A 148 3.59 8.80 -32.32
N TRP A 149 2.57 9.33 -31.62
CA TRP A 149 2.78 10.05 -30.36
C TRP A 149 3.43 9.17 -29.28
N GLU A 150 3.23 7.85 -29.35
CA GLU A 150 3.84 6.84 -28.47
C GLU A 150 5.32 6.58 -28.78
N SER A 151 5.78 6.98 -29.97
CA SER A 151 7.16 6.85 -30.40
C SER A 151 7.97 8.02 -29.86
N SER A 152 8.87 7.71 -28.92
CA SER A 152 9.91 8.55 -28.31
C SER A 152 9.56 9.03 -26.89
N TYR A 153 10.18 8.37 -25.91
CA TYR A 153 10.68 9.02 -24.69
C TYR A 153 9.66 9.76 -23.82
N TYR A 154 8.41 9.29 -23.73
CA TYR A 154 7.58 9.60 -22.57
C TYR A 154 7.64 8.41 -21.64
N PRO A 155 8.31 8.52 -20.48
CA PRO A 155 7.87 7.72 -19.36
C PRO A 155 6.38 8.05 -19.23
N TYR A 156 5.52 7.04 -19.37
CA TYR A 156 4.28 7.05 -18.59
C TYR A 156 4.73 7.51 -17.19
N PRO A 157 4.17 8.56 -16.57
CA PRO A 157 4.47 8.77 -15.17
C PRO A 157 4.12 7.44 -14.50
N GLU A 158 5.18 6.70 -14.16
CA GLU A 158 5.18 5.37 -13.54
C GLU A 158 4.61 5.59 -12.15
N HIS A 159 3.32 5.82 -12.15
CA HIS A 159 2.47 5.95 -11.01
C HIS A 159 1.32 4.92 -11.05
N PRO A 160 1.40 3.74 -11.72
CA PRO A 160 0.56 2.61 -11.33
C PRO A 160 0.77 2.25 -9.85
N ASN A 161 1.93 2.63 -9.27
CA ASN A 161 2.34 2.35 -7.90
C ASN A 161 2.37 3.57 -6.96
N THR A 162 1.85 4.75 -7.38
CA THR A 162 1.71 5.82 -6.38
C THR A 162 0.54 5.51 -5.49
N LEU A 163 0.83 5.38 -4.20
CA LEU A 163 -0.17 5.24 -3.15
C LEU A 163 -1.25 6.32 -3.34
N PRO A 164 -2.50 5.94 -3.64
CA PRO A 164 -3.56 6.91 -3.88
C PRO A 164 -3.83 7.66 -2.58
N LEU A 165 -3.88 8.99 -2.64
CA LEU A 165 -4.23 9.85 -1.50
C LEU A 165 -5.57 10.50 -1.84
N ASP A 166 -6.63 9.71 -1.68
CA ASP A 166 -8.00 10.03 -2.10
C ASP A 166 -8.99 10.05 -0.92
N GLY A 167 -10.27 10.26 -1.20
CA GLY A 167 -11.30 10.41 -0.18
C GLY A 167 -11.28 11.75 0.57
N PRO A 168 -12.17 11.95 1.55
CA PRO A 168 -12.40 13.27 2.16
C PRO A 168 -11.20 13.84 2.91
N ALA A 169 -10.43 13.00 3.63
CA ALA A 169 -9.32 13.46 4.46
C ALA A 169 -7.97 13.52 3.72
N LEU A 170 -7.66 12.52 2.87
CA LEU A 170 -6.39 12.47 2.14
C LEU A 170 -6.49 13.17 0.77
N GLY A 171 -7.66 13.16 0.15
CA GLY A 171 -7.92 13.82 -1.13
C GLY A 171 -7.81 15.34 -1.07
N SER A 172 -8.18 15.95 0.06
CA SER A 172 -8.10 17.40 0.29
C SER A 172 -6.72 17.89 0.73
N LEU A 173 -5.72 17.01 0.85
CA LEU A 173 -4.36 17.40 1.25
C LEU A 173 -3.75 18.39 0.25
N PRO A 174 -3.04 19.43 0.72
CA PRO A 174 -2.25 20.31 -0.13
C PRO A 174 -1.24 19.52 -0.97
N PRO A 175 -0.90 19.98 -2.20
CA PRO A 175 0.09 19.32 -3.06
C PRO A 175 1.42 19.02 -2.36
N GLU A 176 1.90 19.96 -1.55
CA GLU A 176 3.14 19.89 -0.80
C GLU A 176 3.07 18.79 0.27
N THR A 177 1.94 18.66 0.95
CA THR A 177 1.71 17.59 1.93
C THR A 177 1.61 16.23 1.26
N LYS A 178 0.93 16.14 0.11
CA LYS A 178 0.87 14.89 -0.68
C LYS A 178 2.27 14.46 -1.14
N GLN A 179 3.09 15.41 -1.57
CA GLN A 179 4.48 15.12 -1.94
C GLN A 179 5.29 14.66 -0.73
N ALA A 180 5.18 15.34 0.41
CA ALA A 180 5.86 14.94 1.64
C ALA A 180 5.51 13.52 2.08
N VAL A 181 4.23 13.13 2.04
CA VAL A 181 3.79 11.75 2.32
C VAL A 181 4.42 10.76 1.34
N ARG A 182 4.42 11.05 0.04
CA ARG A 182 5.04 10.18 -0.97
C ARG A 182 6.54 10.02 -0.75
N ASP A 183 7.23 11.10 -0.41
CA ASP A 183 8.67 11.06 -0.14
C ASP A 183 8.98 10.24 1.13
N ILE A 184 8.15 10.31 2.16
CA ILE A 184 8.26 9.49 3.37
C ILE A 184 8.09 8.00 3.02
N GLU A 185 7.06 7.65 2.25
CA GLU A 185 6.83 6.27 1.81
C GLU A 185 7.95 5.74 0.91
N GLY A 186 8.46 6.58 0.00
CA GLY A 186 9.64 6.23 -0.82
C GLY A 186 10.84 5.87 0.06
N ARG A 187 11.20 6.74 1.02
CA ARG A 187 12.29 6.46 1.98
C ARG A 187 12.00 5.24 2.85
N ALA A 188 10.74 5.02 3.24
CA ALA A 188 10.34 3.86 4.04
C ALA A 188 10.50 2.56 3.25
N ALA A 189 10.10 2.54 1.99
CA ALA A 189 10.27 1.42 1.08
C ALA A 189 11.75 1.12 0.84
N GLU A 190 12.57 2.13 0.58
CA GLU A 190 14.03 1.99 0.43
C GLU A 190 14.69 1.41 1.68
N ARG A 191 14.38 1.95 2.88
CA ARG A 191 14.90 1.42 4.16
C ARG A 191 14.53 -0.05 4.36
N ARG A 192 13.27 -0.40 4.09
CA ARG A 192 12.78 -1.78 4.22
C ARG A 192 13.47 -2.71 3.24
N GLN A 193 13.60 -2.29 1.97
CA GLN A 193 14.26 -3.09 0.95
C GLN A 193 15.74 -3.31 1.29
N ALA A 194 16.45 -2.24 1.68
CA ALA A 194 17.85 -2.34 2.09
C ALA A 194 18.06 -3.31 3.26
N TYR A 195 17.13 -3.31 4.24
CA TYR A 195 17.14 -4.29 5.33
C TYR A 195 16.94 -5.72 4.84
N LEU A 196 15.92 -5.96 4.01
CA LEU A 196 15.61 -7.29 3.47
C LEU A 196 16.77 -7.83 2.61
N ASP A 197 17.36 -6.99 1.75
CA ASP A 197 18.52 -7.35 0.93
C ASP A 197 19.73 -7.72 1.80
N ALA A 198 19.98 -6.97 2.87
CA ALA A 198 21.07 -7.26 3.81
C ALA A 198 20.87 -8.59 4.54
N VAL A 199 19.64 -8.86 4.99
CA VAL A 199 19.24 -10.13 5.63
C VAL A 199 19.39 -11.31 4.66
N GLN A 200 18.91 -11.16 3.43
CA GLN A 200 18.98 -12.18 2.39
C GLN A 200 20.43 -12.49 2.01
N LYS A 201 21.29 -11.48 1.81
CA LYS A 201 22.73 -11.67 1.56
C LYS A 201 23.44 -12.37 2.72
N GLY A 202 22.96 -12.16 3.93
CA GLY A 202 23.44 -12.86 5.13
C GLY A 202 22.89 -14.28 5.33
N GLY A 203 21.98 -14.75 4.46
CA GLY A 203 21.34 -16.07 4.59
C GLY A 203 20.46 -16.21 5.83
N LYS A 204 19.97 -15.10 6.40
CA LYS A 204 19.15 -15.08 7.61
C LYS A 204 17.68 -14.89 7.27
N GLN A 205 16.80 -15.17 8.23
CA GLN A 205 15.39 -14.77 8.15
C GLN A 205 15.22 -13.33 8.65
N PRO A 206 14.29 -12.55 8.07
CA PRO A 206 13.97 -11.21 8.56
C PRO A 206 13.49 -11.25 10.01
N ASP A 207 14.05 -10.37 10.83
CA ASP A 207 13.61 -10.16 12.21
C ASP A 207 12.29 -9.39 12.21
N PRO A 208 11.19 -9.96 12.74
CA PRO A 208 9.90 -9.28 12.80
C PRO A 208 9.95 -8.00 13.65
N VAL A 209 10.82 -7.91 14.66
CA VAL A 209 10.95 -6.74 15.53
C VAL A 209 11.57 -5.56 14.77
N GLU A 210 12.59 -5.82 13.94
CA GLU A 210 13.19 -4.78 13.10
C GLU A 210 12.19 -4.25 12.06
N LEU A 211 11.42 -5.14 11.43
CA LEU A 211 10.34 -4.74 10.54
C LEU A 211 9.27 -3.89 11.26
N ALA A 212 8.96 -4.22 12.52
CA ALA A 212 8.04 -3.42 13.34
C ALA A 212 8.61 -2.04 13.65
N ARG A 213 9.90 -1.92 13.99
CA ARG A 213 10.58 -0.64 14.22
C ARG A 213 10.58 0.25 12.98
N LEU A 214 10.86 -0.31 11.80
CA LEU A 214 10.82 0.44 10.53
C LEU A 214 9.41 0.99 10.24
N ARG A 215 8.36 0.20 10.53
CA ARG A 215 6.97 0.67 10.42
C ARG A 215 6.66 1.79 11.41
N GLN A 216 7.09 1.65 12.67
CA GLN A 216 6.87 2.67 13.71
C GLN A 216 7.59 3.98 13.36
N GLN A 217 8.81 3.90 12.82
CA GLN A 217 9.54 5.07 12.34
C GLN A 217 8.79 5.78 11.20
N THR A 218 8.29 5.03 10.22
CA THR A 218 7.51 5.58 9.11
C THR A 218 6.24 6.28 9.62
N ARG A 219 5.54 5.65 10.56
CA ARG A 219 4.34 6.23 11.19
C ARG A 219 4.66 7.53 11.94
N ALA A 220 5.79 7.61 12.63
CA ALA A 220 6.21 8.83 13.32
C ALA A 220 6.48 9.97 12.33
N GLU A 221 7.21 9.69 11.25
CA GLU A 221 7.47 10.66 10.17
C GLU A 221 6.17 11.14 9.51
N LEU A 222 5.21 10.24 9.27
CA LEU A 222 3.89 10.61 8.75
C LEU A 222 3.12 11.51 9.72
N GLY A 223 3.23 11.29 11.04
CA GLY A 223 2.60 12.11 12.06
C GLY A 223 3.18 13.53 12.19
N GLU A 224 4.35 13.80 11.59
CA GLU A 224 4.92 15.15 11.52
C GLU A 224 4.28 15.99 10.39
N VAL A 225 3.74 15.34 9.36
CA VAL A 225 3.18 16.00 8.15
C VAL A 225 1.66 15.90 8.05
N LEU A 226 1.06 14.88 8.67
CA LEU A 226 -0.38 14.67 8.73
C LEU A 226 -0.92 15.05 10.10
N ASN A 227 -2.08 15.70 10.13
CA ASN A 227 -2.81 15.88 11.38
C ASN A 227 -3.38 14.54 11.89
N PRO A 228 -3.89 14.45 13.13
CA PRO A 228 -4.36 13.18 13.70
C PRO A 228 -5.46 12.48 12.89
N GLU A 229 -6.40 13.23 12.31
CA GLU A 229 -7.49 12.68 11.50
C GLU A 229 -6.99 12.13 10.16
N GLN A 230 -6.11 12.88 9.50
CA GLN A 230 -5.46 12.47 8.26
C GLN A 230 -4.55 11.27 8.46
N LEU A 231 -3.78 11.24 9.56
CA LEU A 231 -2.94 10.11 9.90
C LEU A 231 -3.78 8.87 10.16
N GLU A 232 -4.88 8.98 10.89
CA GLU A 232 -5.78 7.85 11.10
C GLU A 232 -6.33 7.30 9.78
N GLU A 233 -6.87 8.16 8.91
CA GLU A 233 -7.39 7.72 7.61
C GLU A 233 -6.31 7.04 6.77
N TYR A 234 -5.09 7.59 6.79
CA TYR A 234 -3.93 6.98 6.15
C TYR A 234 -3.66 5.58 6.70
N LEU A 235 -3.65 5.43 8.03
CA LEU A 235 -3.34 4.16 8.67
C LEU A 235 -4.43 3.11 8.45
N LEU A 236 -5.70 3.51 8.49
CA LEU A 236 -6.84 2.62 8.21
C LEU A 236 -6.71 2.01 6.81
N ARG A 237 -6.21 2.77 5.84
CA ARG A 237 -6.04 2.32 4.46
C ARG A 237 -4.76 1.51 4.28
N TYR A 238 -3.62 2.05 4.69
CA TYR A 238 -2.31 1.58 4.23
C TYR A 238 -1.44 0.91 5.31
N SER A 239 -1.83 0.95 6.58
CA SER A 239 -0.99 0.37 7.64
C SER A 239 -0.99 -1.16 7.63
N GLY A 240 0.10 -1.73 8.14
CA GLY A 240 0.22 -3.17 8.37
C GLY A 240 -0.77 -3.70 9.41
N SER A 241 -1.05 -2.94 10.47
CA SER A 241 -2.03 -3.32 11.51
C SER A 241 -3.45 -3.35 10.93
N ALA A 242 -3.84 -2.37 10.12
CA ALA A 242 -5.15 -2.39 9.45
C ALA A 242 -5.26 -3.55 8.45
N THR A 243 -4.18 -3.86 7.73
CA THR A 243 -4.14 -5.00 6.79
C THR A 243 -4.26 -6.34 7.52
N ALA A 244 -3.54 -6.51 8.63
CA ALA A 244 -3.64 -7.70 9.47
C ALA A 244 -5.04 -7.84 10.06
N LEU A 245 -5.61 -6.75 10.57
CA LEU A 245 -6.96 -6.73 11.13
C LEU A 245 -8.03 -7.08 10.10
N ARG A 246 -7.93 -6.55 8.87
CA ARG A 246 -8.78 -6.97 7.75
C ARG A 246 -8.67 -8.47 7.51
N SER A 247 -7.45 -8.99 7.33
CA SER A 247 -7.22 -10.41 7.08
C SER A 247 -7.84 -11.30 8.17
N GLU A 248 -7.65 -10.90 9.43
CA GLU A 248 -8.19 -11.57 10.61
C GLU A 248 -9.73 -11.57 10.66
N LEU A 249 -10.37 -10.51 10.17
CA LEU A 249 -11.83 -10.35 10.14
C LEU A 249 -12.44 -10.80 8.81
N HIS A 250 -11.67 -11.52 7.99
CA HIS A 250 -12.17 -12.08 6.74
C HIS A 250 -13.40 -12.96 7.01
N GLY A 251 -14.45 -12.80 6.19
CA GLY A 251 -15.75 -13.46 6.38
C GLY A 251 -16.72 -12.74 7.32
N ILE A 252 -16.32 -11.64 7.96
CA ILE A 252 -17.18 -10.81 8.82
C ILE A 252 -17.59 -9.54 8.07
N ASN A 253 -18.90 -9.29 8.02
CA ASN A 253 -19.44 -8.08 7.40
C ASN A 253 -19.47 -6.92 8.41
N LEU A 254 -18.41 -6.10 8.41
CA LEU A 254 -18.35 -4.87 9.19
C LEU A 254 -18.70 -3.64 8.35
N THR A 255 -19.24 -2.63 9.01
CA THR A 255 -19.35 -1.26 8.48
C THR A 255 -18.01 -0.51 8.62
N PRO A 256 -17.77 0.56 7.84
CA PRO A 256 -16.56 1.37 7.97
C PRO A 256 -16.33 1.89 9.40
N ASP A 257 -17.40 2.33 10.07
CA ASP A 257 -17.33 2.89 11.41
C ASP A 257 -17.01 1.82 12.47
N GLN A 258 -17.57 0.60 12.32
CA GLN A 258 -17.23 -0.53 13.19
C GLN A 258 -15.75 -0.91 13.03
N PHE A 259 -15.24 -0.99 11.80
CA PHE A 259 -13.82 -1.28 11.59
C PHE A 259 -12.94 -0.17 12.15
N ARG A 260 -13.26 1.10 11.90
CA ARG A 260 -12.51 2.24 12.45
C ARG A 260 -12.48 2.21 13.98
N ALA A 261 -13.62 1.97 14.62
CA ALA A 261 -13.71 1.87 16.07
C ALA A 261 -12.84 0.72 16.62
N LEU A 262 -12.86 -0.43 15.95
CA LEU A 262 -12.03 -1.57 16.33
C LEU A 262 -10.53 -1.28 16.16
N PHE A 263 -10.14 -0.74 15.00
CA PHE A 263 -8.77 -0.36 14.72
C PHE A 263 -8.20 0.61 15.77
N ARG A 264 -8.98 1.63 16.18
CA ARG A 264 -8.58 2.56 17.26
C ARG A 264 -8.25 1.86 18.58
N GLN A 265 -8.92 0.75 18.88
CA GLN A 265 -8.72 0.00 20.12
C GLN A 265 -7.56 -1.00 20.02
N THR A 266 -7.31 -1.58 18.85
CA THR A 266 -6.31 -2.65 18.70
C THR A 266 -4.95 -2.15 18.21
N ASP A 267 -4.89 -1.07 17.43
CA ASP A 267 -3.67 -0.66 16.71
C ASP A 267 -2.45 -0.40 17.62
N ALA A 268 -2.65 0.23 18.77
CA ALA A 268 -1.58 0.46 19.74
C ALA A 268 -1.09 -0.85 20.37
N LEU A 269 -2.02 -1.78 20.67
CA LEU A 269 -1.69 -3.11 21.20
C LEU A 269 -0.95 -3.93 20.15
N ASP A 270 -1.40 -3.89 18.89
CA ASP A 270 -0.78 -4.59 17.76
C ASP A 270 0.67 -4.16 17.54
N GLN A 271 0.93 -2.85 17.56
CA GLN A 271 2.30 -2.33 17.46
C GLN A 271 3.20 -2.84 18.58
N GLN A 272 2.69 -2.85 19.81
CA GLN A 272 3.42 -3.32 20.98
C GLN A 272 3.68 -4.83 20.93
N LEU A 273 2.68 -5.62 20.52
CA LEU A 273 2.81 -7.07 20.33
C LEU A 273 3.84 -7.42 19.26
N HIS A 274 3.89 -6.68 18.15
CA HIS A 274 4.90 -6.88 17.11
C HIS A 274 6.33 -6.63 17.60
N LEU A 275 6.53 -5.65 18.50
CA LEU A 275 7.84 -5.39 19.09
C LEU A 275 8.28 -6.49 20.07
N LEU A 276 7.34 -7.27 20.61
CA LEU A 276 7.59 -8.42 21.48
C LEU A 276 7.61 -9.77 20.76
N ALA A 277 7.52 -9.80 19.42
CA ALA A 277 7.36 -11.03 18.65
C ALA A 277 8.46 -12.08 18.88
N GLY A 278 9.69 -11.64 19.18
CA GLY A 278 10.86 -12.49 19.44
C GLY A 278 11.34 -12.54 20.91
N ALA A 279 10.56 -12.01 21.85
CA ALA A 279 10.97 -11.98 23.25
C ALA A 279 10.87 -13.38 23.90
N THR A 280 11.90 -13.76 24.67
CA THR A 280 11.99 -15.09 25.31
C THR A 280 12.03 -15.02 26.84
N ASP A 281 12.24 -13.84 27.41
CA ASP A 281 12.25 -13.65 28.85
C ASP A 281 10.83 -13.72 29.44
N ALA A 282 10.73 -14.22 30.68
CA ALA A 282 9.45 -14.47 31.32
C ALA A 282 8.59 -13.21 31.51
N ALA A 283 9.23 -12.05 31.71
CA ALA A 283 8.51 -10.79 31.91
C ALA A 283 7.86 -10.31 30.61
N SER A 284 8.61 -10.30 29.49
CA SER A 284 8.08 -9.96 28.17
C SER A 284 7.00 -10.94 27.72
N LEU A 285 7.14 -12.23 28.00
CA LEU A 285 6.11 -13.23 27.69
C LEU A 285 4.83 -13.01 28.51
N ALA A 286 4.94 -12.64 29.79
CA ALA A 286 3.78 -12.30 30.60
C ALA A 286 3.08 -11.03 30.09
N GLN A 287 3.86 -10.00 29.74
CA GLN A 287 3.35 -8.76 29.16
C GLN A 287 2.64 -8.98 27.83
N ARG A 288 3.23 -9.82 26.95
CA ARG A 288 2.61 -10.20 25.68
C ARG A 288 1.25 -10.87 25.88
N ARG A 289 1.15 -11.85 26.79
CA ARG A 289 -0.12 -12.52 27.10
C ARG A 289 -1.18 -11.55 27.61
N GLU A 290 -0.78 -10.59 28.43
CA GLU A 290 -1.69 -9.56 28.94
C GLU A 290 -2.21 -8.66 27.82
N TRP A 291 -1.35 -8.20 26.90
CA TRP A 291 -1.79 -7.41 25.75
C TRP A 291 -2.61 -8.20 24.73
N GLU A 292 -2.29 -9.48 24.51
CA GLU A 292 -3.11 -10.39 23.69
C GLU A 292 -4.52 -10.53 24.29
N LYS A 293 -4.61 -10.66 25.61
CA LYS A 293 -5.89 -10.70 26.32
C LYS A 293 -6.67 -9.39 26.16
N GLN A 294 -6.03 -8.24 26.43
CA GLN A 294 -6.68 -6.93 26.28
C GLN A 294 -7.20 -6.70 24.86
N ARG A 295 -6.42 -7.13 23.85
CA ARG A 295 -6.84 -7.06 22.44
C ARG A 295 -8.05 -7.96 22.17
N SER A 296 -8.05 -9.18 22.69
CA SER A 296 -9.19 -10.09 22.56
C SER A 296 -10.46 -9.55 23.23
N ASP A 297 -10.32 -8.95 24.42
CA ASP A 297 -11.43 -8.33 25.14
C ASP A 297 -12.00 -7.14 24.36
N ALA A 298 -11.13 -6.31 23.76
CA ALA A 298 -11.52 -5.20 22.89
C ALA A 298 -12.26 -5.69 21.63
N LEU A 299 -11.76 -6.76 20.99
CA LEU A 299 -12.44 -7.41 19.86
C LEU A 299 -13.84 -7.91 20.24
N GLN A 300 -13.95 -8.59 21.38
CA GLN A 300 -15.22 -9.11 21.87
C GLN A 300 -16.22 -7.99 22.17
N GLN A 301 -15.76 -6.91 22.79
CA GLN A 301 -16.60 -5.76 23.11
C GLN A 301 -17.08 -5.02 21.84
N ALA A 302 -16.19 -4.84 20.86
CA ALA A 302 -16.51 -4.10 19.64
C ALA A 302 -17.39 -4.89 18.67
N LEU A 303 -17.17 -6.21 18.54
CA LEU A 303 -17.96 -7.07 17.66
C LEU A 303 -19.33 -7.43 18.27
N GLY A 304 -19.43 -7.48 19.60
CA GLY A 304 -20.60 -8.00 20.29
C GLY A 304 -20.64 -9.55 20.27
N PRO A 305 -21.51 -10.16 21.09
CA PRO A 305 -21.44 -11.60 21.38
C PRO A 305 -21.66 -12.50 20.16
N ASP A 306 -22.62 -12.16 19.30
CA ASP A 306 -22.99 -13.00 18.16
C ASP A 306 -21.92 -12.97 17.06
N VAL A 307 -21.44 -11.77 16.70
CA VAL A 307 -20.39 -11.59 15.70
C VAL A 307 -19.06 -12.14 16.22
N TYR A 308 -18.77 -11.95 17.51
CA TYR A 308 -17.56 -12.53 18.11
C TYR A 308 -17.60 -14.07 18.09
N LYS A 309 -18.77 -14.70 18.30
CA LYS A 309 -18.91 -16.15 18.15
C LYS A 309 -18.61 -16.61 16.72
N GLN A 310 -19.11 -15.89 15.71
CA GLN A 310 -18.79 -16.18 14.32
C GLN A 310 -17.30 -16.00 14.03
N TYR A 311 -16.71 -14.90 14.52
CA TYR A 311 -15.27 -14.65 14.45
C TYR A 311 -14.46 -15.80 15.05
N SER A 312 -14.79 -16.26 16.27
CA SER A 312 -14.09 -17.38 16.91
C SER A 312 -14.18 -18.67 16.10
N LEU A 313 -15.31 -18.94 15.46
CA LEU A 313 -15.45 -20.09 14.54
C LEU A 313 -14.52 -19.94 13.33
N LEU A 314 -14.47 -18.76 12.70
CA LEU A 314 -13.59 -18.52 11.54
C LEU A 314 -12.10 -18.59 11.89
N GLN A 315 -11.74 -18.35 13.16
CA GLN A 315 -10.36 -18.52 13.64
C GLN A 315 -9.99 -19.98 13.90
N ASP A 316 -10.96 -20.87 14.15
CA ASP A 316 -10.73 -22.29 14.40
C ASP A 316 -10.31 -23.02 13.12
N PRO A 317 -9.09 -23.61 13.05
CA PRO A 317 -8.65 -24.37 11.89
C PRO A 317 -9.62 -25.49 11.50
N LEU A 318 -10.21 -26.18 12.48
CA LEU A 318 -11.13 -27.27 12.22
C LEU A 318 -12.41 -26.79 11.53
N TYR A 319 -12.89 -25.60 11.89
CA TYR A 319 -14.07 -25.02 11.23
C TYR A 319 -13.75 -24.65 9.78
N ARG A 320 -12.57 -24.05 9.53
CA ARG A 320 -12.13 -23.71 8.16
C ARG A 320 -11.96 -24.95 7.28
N ASP A 321 -11.40 -26.02 7.82
CA ASP A 321 -11.24 -27.29 7.10
C ASP A 321 -12.60 -27.89 6.72
N VAL A 322 -13.55 -27.88 7.66
CA VAL A 322 -14.92 -28.34 7.42
C VAL A 322 -15.63 -27.47 6.39
N GLN A 323 -15.48 -26.14 6.48
CA GLN A 323 -16.06 -25.22 5.51
C GLN A 323 -15.52 -25.48 4.09
N ALA A 324 -14.20 -25.61 3.94
CA ALA A 324 -13.58 -25.89 2.64
C ALA A 324 -14.04 -27.25 2.07
N ALA A 325 -14.10 -28.29 2.90
CA ALA A 325 -14.58 -29.61 2.49
C ALA A 325 -16.08 -29.60 2.13
N ALA A 326 -16.89 -28.82 2.84
CA ALA A 326 -18.31 -28.63 2.55
C ALA A 326 -18.49 -27.93 1.20
N GLU A 327 -17.79 -26.83 0.95
CA GLU A 327 -17.84 -26.09 -0.32
C GLU A 327 -17.42 -26.98 -1.51
N GLN A 328 -16.35 -27.76 -1.37
CA GLN A 328 -15.86 -28.66 -2.42
C GLN A 328 -16.77 -29.87 -2.68
N SER A 329 -17.47 -30.36 -1.65
CA SER A 329 -18.41 -31.48 -1.79
C SER A 329 -19.79 -31.05 -2.28
N GLY A 330 -20.07 -29.74 -2.30
CA GLY A 330 -21.38 -29.16 -2.60
C GLY A 330 -22.35 -29.24 -1.42
N ALA A 331 -21.83 -29.34 -0.19
CA ALA A 331 -22.66 -29.47 0.99
C ALA A 331 -23.34 -28.12 1.30
N PRO A 332 -24.65 -28.14 1.63
CA PRO A 332 -25.35 -26.92 2.00
C PRO A 332 -24.71 -26.21 3.20
N ALA A 333 -24.72 -24.87 3.19
CA ALA A 333 -24.07 -24.06 4.23
C ALA A 333 -24.64 -24.30 5.64
N ASP A 334 -25.92 -24.66 5.75
CA ASP A 334 -26.57 -25.03 7.02
C ASP A 334 -26.01 -26.32 7.64
N LYS A 335 -25.26 -27.13 6.88
CA LYS A 335 -24.60 -28.35 7.36
C LYS A 335 -23.19 -28.11 7.91
N ILE A 336 -22.56 -26.96 7.63
CA ILE A 336 -21.18 -26.67 8.04
C ILE A 336 -21.02 -26.69 9.56
N LEU A 337 -21.89 -25.96 10.28
CA LEU A 337 -21.80 -25.90 11.74
C LEU A 337 -22.05 -27.27 12.40
N PRO A 338 -23.09 -28.04 12.04
CA PRO A 338 -23.26 -29.41 12.53
C PRO A 338 -22.08 -30.35 12.21
N LEU A 339 -21.48 -30.25 11.01
CA LEU A 339 -20.28 -31.02 10.65
C LEU A 339 -19.10 -30.69 11.56
N TYR A 340 -18.88 -29.40 11.80
CA TYR A 340 -17.85 -28.91 12.71
C TYR A 340 -18.07 -29.43 14.13
N GLU A 341 -19.30 -29.38 14.64
CA GLU A 341 -19.63 -29.86 15.99
C GLU A 341 -19.39 -31.36 16.14
N ILE A 342 -19.74 -32.18 15.13
CA ILE A 342 -19.45 -33.63 15.11
C ILE A 342 -17.94 -33.87 15.18
N ASN A 343 -17.15 -33.18 14.34
CA ASN A 343 -15.71 -33.35 14.31
C ASN A 343 -15.04 -32.90 15.61
N ARG A 344 -15.48 -31.76 16.17
CA ARG A 344 -14.96 -31.23 17.44
C ARG A 344 -15.26 -32.18 18.59
N ALA A 345 -16.49 -32.66 18.70
CA ALA A 345 -16.89 -33.62 19.74
C ALA A 345 -16.09 -34.94 19.62
N THR A 346 -15.90 -35.43 18.39
CA THR A 346 -15.11 -36.64 18.13
C THR A 346 -13.66 -36.46 18.59
N GLU A 347 -13.01 -35.33 18.26
CA GLU A 347 -11.61 -35.11 18.67
C GLU A 347 -11.49 -34.98 20.19
N GLN A 348 -12.43 -34.30 20.86
CA GLN A 348 -12.49 -34.24 22.32
C GLN A 348 -12.62 -35.64 22.95
N GLU A 349 -13.46 -36.50 22.39
CA GLU A 349 -13.64 -37.87 22.88
C GLU A 349 -12.40 -38.74 22.63
N LYS A 350 -11.77 -38.63 21.45
CA LYS A 350 -10.50 -39.29 21.14
C LYS A 350 -9.39 -38.87 22.10
N GLN A 351 -9.27 -37.58 22.39
CA GLN A 351 -8.29 -37.07 23.36
C GLN A 351 -8.58 -37.59 24.77
N THR A 352 -9.85 -37.63 25.18
CA THR A 352 -10.26 -38.19 26.48
C THR A 352 -9.85 -39.66 26.59
N VAL A 353 -10.13 -40.49 25.57
CA VAL A 353 -9.73 -41.91 25.54
C VAL A 353 -8.21 -42.09 25.54
N ARG A 354 -7.47 -41.26 24.79
CA ARG A 354 -6.00 -41.31 24.74
C ARG A 354 -5.36 -40.96 26.09
N ASN A 355 -5.88 -39.94 26.75
CA ASN A 355 -5.36 -39.41 28.02
C ASN A 355 -5.83 -40.18 29.26
N ASP A 356 -6.81 -41.07 29.12
CA ASP A 356 -7.28 -41.92 30.20
C ASP A 356 -6.20 -42.94 30.60
N ALA A 357 -5.63 -42.75 31.80
CA ALA A 357 -4.58 -43.62 32.34
C ALA A 357 -5.12 -44.97 32.84
N THR A 358 -6.45 -45.13 32.97
CA THR A 358 -7.06 -46.35 33.49
C THR A 358 -7.26 -47.44 32.43
N LEU A 359 -7.12 -47.09 31.15
CA LEU A 359 -7.34 -48.00 30.02
C LEU A 359 -6.04 -48.64 29.54
N THR A 360 -6.09 -49.94 29.24
CA THR A 360 -5.00 -50.63 28.53
C THR A 360 -4.91 -50.18 27.07
N ALA A 361 -3.78 -50.47 26.41
CA ALA A 361 -3.60 -50.14 24.99
C ALA A 361 -4.70 -50.75 24.09
N GLU A 362 -5.09 -52.00 24.36
CA GLU A 362 -6.17 -52.69 23.65
C GLU A 362 -7.54 -52.05 23.89
N GLN A 363 -7.84 -51.69 25.15
CA GLN A 363 -9.08 -50.98 25.49
C GLN A 363 -9.15 -49.59 24.85
N LYS A 364 -8.02 -48.88 24.78
CA LYS A 364 -7.93 -47.60 24.07
C LYS A 364 -8.20 -47.78 22.58
N ALA A 365 -7.61 -48.79 21.94
CA ALA A 365 -7.84 -49.07 20.53
C ALA A 365 -9.32 -49.35 20.23
N GLN A 366 -9.97 -50.21 21.02
CA GLN A 366 -11.38 -50.55 20.85
C GLN A 366 -12.32 -49.36 21.07
N LYS A 367 -12.05 -48.52 22.08
CA LYS A 367 -12.82 -47.29 22.29
C LYS A 367 -12.63 -46.30 21.15
N LEU A 368 -11.40 -46.10 20.67
CA LEU A 368 -11.13 -45.21 19.54
C LEU A 368 -11.83 -45.66 18.25
N GLU A 369 -11.91 -46.98 17.99
CA GLU A 369 -12.67 -47.54 16.87
C GLU A 369 -14.18 -47.29 17.01
N THR A 370 -14.71 -47.38 18.24
CA THR A 370 -16.11 -47.06 18.53
C THR A 370 -16.42 -45.59 18.25
N VAL A 371 -15.55 -44.68 18.72
CA VAL A 371 -15.68 -43.23 18.47
C VAL A 371 -15.61 -42.93 16.97
N GLN A 372 -14.70 -43.58 16.24
CA GLN A 372 -14.59 -43.42 14.80
C GLN A 372 -15.83 -43.91 14.06
N THR A 373 -16.40 -45.04 14.46
CA THR A 373 -17.64 -45.58 13.87
C THR A 373 -18.83 -44.66 14.16
N ALA A 374 -18.94 -44.14 15.38
CA ALA A 374 -19.96 -43.17 15.76
C ALA A 374 -19.88 -41.88 14.93
N GLN A 375 -18.66 -41.36 14.71
CA GLN A 375 -18.42 -40.21 13.83
C GLN A 375 -18.90 -40.49 12.41
N GLN A 376 -18.51 -41.63 11.82
CA GLN A 376 -18.90 -41.98 10.45
C GLN A 376 -20.43 -42.07 10.29
N ASN A 377 -21.12 -42.68 11.25
CA ASN A 377 -22.57 -42.77 11.24
C ASN A 377 -23.23 -41.39 11.38
N ALA A 378 -22.72 -40.53 12.25
CA ALA A 378 -23.23 -39.16 12.41
C ALA A 378 -23.06 -38.33 11.13
N LEU A 379 -21.89 -38.42 10.49
CA LEU A 379 -21.61 -37.74 9.22
C LEU A 379 -22.50 -38.27 8.09
N ARG A 380 -22.69 -39.60 7.97
CA ARG A 380 -23.60 -40.20 6.98
C ARG A 380 -25.04 -39.75 7.16
N ASN A 381 -25.53 -39.73 8.41
CA ASN A 381 -26.89 -39.30 8.71
C ASN A 381 -27.12 -37.82 8.39
N LEU A 382 -26.09 -36.98 8.58
CA LEU A 382 -26.18 -35.53 8.35
C LEU A 382 -26.13 -35.17 6.86
N LEU A 383 -25.22 -35.80 6.11
CA LEU A 383 -24.95 -35.48 4.71
C LEU A 383 -25.78 -36.30 3.71
N GLY A 384 -26.18 -37.52 4.09
CA GLY A 384 -26.64 -38.54 3.14
C GLY A 384 -25.46 -39.27 2.48
N GLU A 385 -25.72 -40.46 1.93
CA GLU A 385 -24.66 -41.38 1.47
C GLU A 385 -23.80 -40.78 0.35
N GLU A 386 -24.41 -40.19 -0.69
CA GLU A 386 -23.67 -39.66 -1.83
C GLU A 386 -22.75 -38.48 -1.44
N MET A 387 -23.28 -37.55 -0.66
CA MET A 387 -22.54 -36.39 -0.15
C MET A 387 -21.45 -36.78 0.84
N TYR A 388 -21.72 -37.76 1.70
CA TYR A 388 -20.73 -38.31 2.62
C TYR A 388 -19.53 -38.91 1.87
N GLN A 389 -19.76 -39.66 0.79
CA GLN A 389 -18.67 -40.21 -0.03
C GLN A 389 -17.81 -39.11 -0.66
N ARG A 390 -18.43 -38.04 -1.18
CA ARG A 390 -17.70 -36.88 -1.71
C ARG A 390 -16.90 -36.16 -0.62
N PHE A 391 -17.50 -35.97 0.55
CA PHE A 391 -16.85 -35.35 1.70
C PHE A 391 -15.62 -36.14 2.18
N LEU A 392 -15.73 -37.48 2.27
CA LEU A 392 -14.60 -38.35 2.63
C LEU A 392 -13.42 -38.22 1.65
N GLN A 393 -13.70 -38.20 0.35
CA GLN A 393 -12.65 -38.15 -0.69
C GLN A 393 -11.79 -36.88 -0.56
N GLN A 394 -12.36 -35.76 -0.12
CA GLN A 394 -11.62 -34.51 0.08
C GLN A 394 -10.83 -34.51 1.39
N ASN A 395 -11.38 -35.09 2.46
CA ASN A 395 -10.74 -35.14 3.77
C ASN A 395 -9.55 -36.13 3.86
N THR A 396 -9.32 -36.94 2.82
CA THR A 396 -8.20 -37.90 2.72
C THR A 396 -7.07 -37.46 1.79
N LYS A 397 -7.17 -36.32 1.09
CA LYS A 397 -6.06 -35.80 0.29
C LYS A 397 -5.08 -35.02 1.21
N PRO A 398 -3.78 -35.33 1.17
CA PRO A 398 -2.76 -34.67 1.98
C PRO A 398 -2.52 -33.22 1.57
#